data_AF-A0A2E2U7E9-F1
#
_entry.id   AF-A0A2E2U7E9-F1
#
_cell.length_a   1.000
_cell.length_b   1.000
_cell.length_c   1.000
_cell.angle_alpha   90.00
_cell.angle_beta   90.00
_cell.angle_gamma   90.00
#
_symmetry.space_group_name_H-M   'P 1'
#
loop_
_entity.id
_entity.type
_entity.pdbx_description
1 polymer ?
#
loop_
_entity_poly.entity_id
_entity_poly.type
_entity_poly.pdbx_seq_one_letter_code
_entity_poly.pdbx_strand_id
1 'polypeptide(L)'
;MVISVCAVADVNECGPELKLFGEVSSFYPVPGKKPERRSRFYQIVGNDLSEHMGNFQDIRVQYTETIDELFVEDRRVDLKPTEGTFESQGFRLTEVLKALNKEKVNIKFRQNGRTICEGVYIGVQGD
;
A
#
# COMPACT_ATOMS: atom_id res chain seq x y z
N MET A 1 -39.49 -2.39 -20.07
CA MET A 1 -38.56 -2.16 -18.95
C MET A 1 -37.29 -2.92 -19.25
N VAL A 2 -36.21 -2.21 -19.60
CA VAL A 2 -34.91 -2.84 -19.84
C VAL A 2 -34.22 -2.90 -18.49
N ILE A 3 -34.09 -4.11 -17.94
CA ILE A 3 -33.31 -4.35 -16.73
C ILE A 3 -31.84 -4.25 -17.19
N SER A 4 -31.26 -3.06 -17.01
CA SER A 4 -29.82 -2.87 -17.15
C SER A 4 -29.18 -3.59 -15.98
N VAL A 5 -28.73 -4.83 -16.24
CA VAL A 5 -27.89 -5.57 -15.31
C VAL A 5 -26.58 -4.80 -15.25
N CYS A 6 -26.38 -4.03 -14.18
CA CYS A 6 -25.08 -3.48 -13.86
C CYS A 6 -24.14 -4.69 -13.74
N ALA A 7 -23.27 -4.86 -14.74
CA ALA A 7 -22.13 -5.74 -14.63
C ALA A 7 -21.40 -5.33 -13.36
N VAL A 8 -21.41 -6.20 -12.35
CA VAL A 8 -20.47 -6.12 -11.26
C VAL A 8 -19.13 -6.30 -11.96
N ALA A 9 -18.38 -5.21 -12.12
CA ALA A 9 -17.06 -5.29 -12.73
C ALA A 9 -16.29 -6.36 -11.97
N ASP A 10 -15.93 -7.45 -12.64
CA ASP A 10 -15.04 -8.47 -12.09
C ASP A 10 -13.81 -7.74 -11.57
N VAL A 11 -13.70 -7.63 -10.24
CA VAL A 11 -12.51 -7.03 -9.65
C VAL A 11 -11.42 -8.07 -9.82
N ASN A 12 -10.45 -7.77 -10.69
CA ASN A 12 -9.35 -8.69 -10.95
C ASN A 12 -8.48 -8.82 -9.69
N GLU A 13 -8.04 -10.03 -9.38
CA GLU A 13 -6.93 -10.21 -8.44
C GLU A 13 -5.69 -9.53 -9.02
N CYS A 14 -4.90 -8.88 -8.16
CA CYS A 14 -3.70 -8.18 -8.64
C CYS A 14 -2.69 -9.16 -9.24
N GLY A 15 -2.29 -8.89 -10.49
CA GLY A 15 -1.32 -9.70 -11.22
C GLY A 15 0.12 -9.56 -10.70
N PRO A 16 1.04 -10.45 -11.11
CA PRO A 16 2.43 -10.47 -10.66
C PRO A 16 3.24 -9.22 -11.04
N GLU A 17 2.75 -8.44 -12.00
CA GLU A 17 3.34 -7.18 -12.45
C GLU A 17 3.10 -6.01 -11.48
N LEU A 18 2.11 -6.12 -10.57
CA LEU A 18 1.91 -5.16 -9.49
C LEU A 18 2.79 -5.50 -8.30
N LYS A 19 3.70 -4.59 -7.97
CA LYS A 19 4.58 -4.71 -6.80
C LYS A 19 4.29 -3.59 -5.81
N LEU A 20 3.93 -3.99 -4.60
CA LEU A 20 3.75 -3.09 -3.47
C LEU A 20 5.04 -3.04 -2.64
N PHE A 21 5.39 -1.86 -2.16
CA PHE A 21 6.53 -1.63 -1.29
C PHE A 21 6.11 -0.76 -0.12
N GLY A 22 6.70 -0.99 1.05
CA GLY A 22 6.55 -0.11 2.20
C GLY A 22 7.86 0.57 2.56
N GLU A 23 7.79 1.85 2.91
CA GLU A 23 8.92 2.65 3.38
C GLU A 23 9.22 2.29 4.84
N VAL A 24 10.45 1.86 5.11
CA VAL A 24 10.98 1.73 6.46
C VAL A 24 12.04 2.80 6.67
N SER A 25 11.87 3.55 7.76
CA SER A 25 12.83 4.57 8.18
C SER A 25 13.56 4.16 9.45
N SER A 26 14.88 4.28 9.45
CA SER A 26 15.73 4.04 10.62
C SER A 26 16.56 5.29 10.94
N PHE A 27 16.73 5.57 12.24
CA PHE A 27 17.63 6.62 12.71
C PHE A 27 18.98 6.02 13.04
N TYR A 28 20.03 6.50 12.38
CA TYR A 28 21.39 6.06 12.65
C TYR A 28 22.11 7.10 13.53
N PRO A 29 22.66 6.69 14.69
CA PRO A 29 23.49 7.58 15.49
C PRO A 29 24.79 7.85 14.73
N VAL A 30 25.09 9.13 14.51
CA VAL A 30 26.35 9.57 13.91
C VAL A 30 27.12 10.33 15.00
N PRO A 31 28.31 9.85 15.42
CA PRO A 31 29.08 10.50 16.48
C PRO A 31 29.30 11.99 16.20
N GLY A 32 28.96 12.84 17.17
CA GLY A 32 29.10 14.30 17.07
C GLY A 32 28.10 15.01 16.14
N LYS A 33 27.09 14.32 15.61
CA LYS A 33 26.04 14.90 14.76
C LYS A 33 24.64 14.50 15.19
N LYS A 34 23.63 15.23 14.71
CA LYS A 34 22.23 14.80 14.85
C LYS A 34 22.04 13.46 14.11
N PRO A 35 21.24 12.52 14.66
CA PRO A 35 20.94 11.27 13.97
C PRO A 35 20.44 11.51 12.54
N GLU A 36 20.93 10.71 11.60
CA GLU A 36 20.51 10.77 10.20
C GLU A 36 19.34 9.79 9.99
N ARG A 37 18.21 10.29 9.49
CA ARG A 37 17.10 9.43 9.05
C ARG A 37 17.46 8.84 7.70
N ARG A 38 17.47 7.52 7.60
CA ARG A 38 17.59 6.80 6.34
C ARG A 38 16.31 6.04 6.06
N SER A 39 15.73 6.30 4.90
CA SER A 39 14.52 5.66 4.41
C SER A 39 14.84 4.69 3.28
N ARG A 40 14.22 3.51 3.27
CA ARG A 40 14.29 2.54 2.18
C ARG A 40 12.92 1.93 1.95
N PHE A 41 12.61 1.65 0.69
CA PHE A 41 11.41 0.90 0.31
C PHE A 41 11.72 -0.58 0.20
N TYR A 42 10.97 -1.40 0.92
CA TYR A 42 11.06 -2.85 0.92
C TYR A 42 9.84 -3.44 0.21
N GLN A 43 10.06 -4.39 -0.69
CA GLN A 43 8.97 -5.03 -1.41
C GLN A 43 8.15 -5.90 -0.46
N ILE A 44 6.82 -5.77 -0.52
CA ILE A 44 5.87 -6.64 0.16
C ILE A 44 5.66 -7.88 -0.72
N VAL A 45 6.12 -9.04 -0.25
CA VAL A 45 6.09 -10.30 -0.99
C VAL A 45 4.95 -11.18 -0.47
N GLY A 46 4.22 -11.85 -1.36
CA GLY A 46 3.16 -12.78 -0.98
C GLY A 46 1.98 -12.15 -0.22
N ASN A 47 1.77 -10.84 -0.40
CA ASN A 47 0.80 -10.04 0.33
C ASN A 47 0.98 -10.04 1.86
N ASP A 48 2.21 -10.27 2.34
CA ASP A 48 2.53 -10.27 3.77
C ASP A 48 3.05 -8.90 4.22
N LEU A 49 2.27 -8.20 5.04
CA LEU A 49 2.64 -6.92 5.64
C LEU A 49 3.34 -7.09 6.99
N SER A 50 3.47 -8.32 7.50
CA SER A 50 3.98 -8.60 8.84
C SER A 50 5.49 -8.37 8.98
N GLU A 51 6.28 -8.59 7.92
CA GLU A 51 7.75 -8.58 7.94
C GLU A 51 8.34 -7.26 8.47
N HIS A 52 7.66 -6.14 8.22
CA HIS A 52 8.04 -4.83 8.76
C HIS A 52 6.87 -4.10 9.43
N MET A 53 5.90 -4.86 9.94
CA MET A 53 4.79 -4.29 10.69
C MET A 53 5.32 -3.51 11.89
N GLY A 54 4.90 -2.24 12.01
CA GLY A 54 5.45 -1.31 13.01
C GLY A 54 6.33 -0.23 12.40
N ASN A 55 6.90 -0.46 11.21
CA ASN A 55 7.90 0.42 10.60
C ASN A 55 7.48 1.02 9.26
N PHE A 56 6.45 0.46 8.61
CA PHE A 56 5.95 1.00 7.35
C PHE A 56 5.31 2.36 7.57
N GLN A 57 5.99 3.38 7.05
CA GLN A 57 5.49 4.74 6.89
C GLN A 57 4.76 4.79 5.55
N ASP A 58 5.36 5.39 4.51
CA ASP A 58 4.76 5.49 3.19
C ASP A 58 4.74 4.16 2.41
N ILE A 59 3.99 4.14 1.32
CA ILE A 59 3.88 3.03 0.38
C ILE A 59 4.26 3.48 -1.02
N ARG A 60 4.83 2.55 -1.78
CA ARG A 60 5.19 2.71 -3.18
C ARG A 60 4.59 1.57 -3.98
N VAL A 61 4.06 1.88 -5.14
CA VAL A 61 3.52 0.93 -6.11
C VAL A 61 4.36 1.02 -7.37
N GLN A 62 4.86 -0.13 -7.82
CA GLN A 62 5.44 -0.27 -9.15
C GLN A 62 4.46 -1.08 -9.99
N TYR A 63 4.04 -0.51 -11.11
CA TYR A 63 3.11 -1.14 -12.04
C TYR A 63 3.35 -0.57 -13.44
N THR A 64 2.95 -1.32 -14.47
CA THR A 64 3.07 -0.87 -15.87
C THR A 64 2.05 0.21 -16.21
N GLU A 65 0.90 0.22 -15.53
CA GLU A 65 -0.13 1.23 -15.68
C GLU A 65 -0.10 2.24 -14.54
N THR A 66 -0.81 3.35 -14.73
CA THR A 66 -0.92 4.40 -13.69
C THR A 66 -1.82 3.95 -12.55
N ILE A 67 -1.36 4.15 -11.32
CA ILE A 67 -2.17 4.01 -10.10
C ILE A 67 -2.19 5.36 -9.39
N ASP A 68 -3.36 5.97 -9.32
CA ASP A 68 -3.54 7.32 -8.77
C ASP A 68 -4.05 7.30 -7.32
N GLU A 69 -4.71 6.21 -6.92
CA GLU A 69 -5.18 6.05 -5.55
C GLU A 69 -5.15 4.56 -5.15
N LEU A 70 -4.94 4.31 -3.86
CA LEU A 70 -5.26 3.04 -3.23
C LEU A 70 -6.29 3.24 -2.14
N PHE A 71 -6.98 2.16 -1.81
CA PHE A 71 -7.83 2.08 -0.63
C PHE A 71 -7.33 0.96 0.25
N VAL A 72 -6.95 1.28 1.49
CA VAL A 72 -6.75 0.26 2.52
C VAL A 72 -8.07 0.15 3.27
N GLU A 73 -8.81 -0.94 3.02
CA GLU A 73 -10.22 -1.08 3.39
C GLU A 73 -11.05 0.10 2.82
N ASP A 74 -11.54 0.98 3.69
CA ASP A 74 -12.32 2.16 3.31
C ASP A 74 -11.49 3.46 3.32
N ARG A 75 -10.19 3.37 3.64
CA ARG A 75 -9.30 4.54 3.70
C ARG A 75 -8.63 4.80 2.37
N ARG A 76 -9.07 5.87 1.71
CA ARG A 76 -8.41 6.41 0.51
C ARG A 76 -7.01 6.94 0.83
N VAL A 77 -6.07 6.64 -0.05
CA VAL A 77 -4.71 7.19 -0.07
C VAL A 77 -4.40 7.61 -1.48
N ASP A 78 -4.06 8.88 -1.66
CA ASP A 78 -3.64 9.39 -2.96
C ASP A 78 -2.17 9.00 -3.19
N LEU A 79 -1.87 8.54 -4.40
CA LEU A 79 -0.51 8.27 -4.85
C LEU A 79 -0.03 9.37 -5.79
N LYS A 80 1.23 9.76 -5.62
CA LYS A 80 1.90 10.70 -6.49
C LYS A 80 2.90 9.99 -7.39
N PRO A 81 2.96 10.32 -8.68
CA PRO A 81 3.95 9.76 -9.58
C PRO A 81 5.36 10.14 -9.12
N THR A 82 6.22 9.14 -9.04
CA THR A 82 7.67 9.22 -8.81
C THR A 82 8.35 8.43 -9.93
N GLU A 83 9.65 8.61 -10.19
CA GLU A 83 10.33 7.96 -11.33
C GLU A 83 10.02 6.45 -11.45
N GLY A 84 9.18 6.09 -12.42
CA GLY A 84 8.74 4.71 -12.69
C GLY A 84 7.83 4.06 -11.62
N THR A 85 7.32 4.81 -10.65
CA THR A 85 6.51 4.30 -9.52
C THR A 85 5.46 5.32 -9.05
N PHE A 86 4.60 4.93 -8.11
CA PHE A 86 3.58 5.79 -7.50
C PHE A 86 3.67 5.69 -5.97
N GLU A 87 3.76 6.82 -5.28
CA GLU A 87 4.10 6.86 -3.85
C GLU A 87 3.09 7.67 -3.04
N SER A 88 2.75 7.18 -1.84
CA SER A 88 2.05 7.99 -0.86
C SER A 88 3.00 9.02 -0.23
N GLN A 89 2.44 10.06 0.38
CA GLN A 89 3.22 11.01 1.16
C GLN A 89 2.61 11.23 2.54
N GLY A 90 3.35 10.84 3.58
CA GLY A 90 2.89 10.93 4.97
C GLY A 90 1.76 9.98 5.34
N PHE A 91 1.44 9.00 4.48
CA PHE A 91 0.47 7.96 4.79
C PHE A 91 1.17 6.92 5.65
N ARG A 92 0.88 6.86 6.95
CA ARG A 92 1.50 5.88 7.85
C ARG A 92 0.72 4.56 7.80
N LEU A 93 1.14 3.64 6.92
CA LEU A 93 0.45 2.35 6.74
C LEU A 93 0.30 1.61 8.07
N THR A 94 1.36 1.58 8.90
CA THR A 94 1.32 0.92 10.21
C THR A 94 0.20 1.46 11.12
N GLU A 95 -0.03 2.78 11.15
CA GLU A 95 -1.09 3.36 11.98
C GLU A 95 -2.48 2.98 11.48
N VAL A 96 -2.64 2.90 10.15
CA VAL A 96 -3.88 2.41 9.54
C VAL A 96 -4.13 0.95 9.91
N LEU A 97 -3.14 0.08 9.74
CA LEU A 97 -3.27 -1.35 10.07
C LEU A 97 -3.60 -1.56 11.55
N LYS A 98 -2.89 -0.86 12.45
CA LYS A 98 -3.17 -0.89 13.90
C LYS A 98 -4.58 -0.42 14.24
N ALA A 99 -5.05 0.65 13.59
CA ALA A 99 -6.39 1.18 13.82
C ALA A 99 -7.50 0.26 13.31
N LEU A 100 -7.23 -0.55 12.29
CA LEU A 100 -8.18 -1.51 11.74
C LEU A 100 -8.35 -2.73 12.67
N ASN A 101 -7.32 -3.11 13.43
CA ASN A 101 -7.34 -4.29 14.32
C ASN A 101 -7.84 -5.55 13.58
N LYS A 102 -7.33 -5.77 12.37
CA LYS A 102 -7.67 -6.90 11.49
C LYS A 102 -6.40 -7.66 11.12
N GLU A 103 -6.48 -8.99 11.14
CA GLU A 103 -5.43 -9.87 10.64
C GLU A 103 -5.26 -9.79 9.11
N LYS A 104 -6.32 -9.42 8.41
CA LYS A 104 -6.37 -9.30 6.95
C LYS A 104 -6.99 -7.97 6.56
N VAL A 105 -6.38 -7.30 5.59
CA VAL A 105 -6.86 -6.05 5.02
C VAL A 105 -6.98 -6.18 3.50
N ASN A 106 -8.08 -5.72 2.94
CA ASN A 106 -8.24 -5.57 1.52
C ASN A 106 -7.56 -4.26 1.08
N ILE A 107 -6.67 -4.34 0.09
CA ILE A 107 -6.10 -3.18 -0.58
C ILE A 107 -6.59 -3.16 -2.02
N LYS A 108 -7.31 -2.09 -2.37
CA LYS A 108 -7.80 -1.85 -3.73
C LYS A 108 -6.92 -0.83 -4.41
N PHE A 109 -6.52 -1.11 -5.65
CA PHE A 109 -5.76 -0.20 -6.49
C PHE A 109 -6.70 0.39 -7.53
N ARG A 110 -6.65 1.71 -7.71
CA ARG A 110 -7.54 2.39 -8.65
C ARG A 110 -6.77 3.31 -9.58
N GLN A 111 -7.37 3.44 -10.76
CA GLN A 111 -6.94 4.31 -11.84
C GLN A 111 -8.17 5.02 -12.40
N ASN A 112 -8.09 6.35 -12.55
CA ASN A 112 -9.14 7.20 -13.09
C ASN A 112 -10.52 6.94 -12.46
N GLY A 113 -10.55 6.71 -11.15
CA GLY A 113 -11.78 6.44 -10.41
C GLY A 113 -12.39 5.05 -10.63
N ARG A 114 -11.63 4.08 -11.16
CA ARG A 114 -12.05 2.67 -11.28
C ARG A 114 -11.09 1.76 -10.54
N THR A 115 -11.62 0.75 -9.85
CA THR A 115 -10.79 -0.33 -9.29
C THR A 115 -10.24 -1.17 -10.42
N ILE A 116 -8.92 -1.27 -10.49
CA ILE A 116 -8.22 -2.08 -11.49
C ILE A 116 -7.92 -3.48 -10.97
N CYS A 117 -7.57 -3.58 -9.69
CA CYS A 117 -7.38 -4.84 -8.99
C CYS A 117 -7.54 -4.66 -7.48
N GLU A 118 -7.76 -5.76 -6.78
CA GLU A 118 -7.73 -5.81 -5.33
C GLU A 118 -6.96 -7.03 -4.83
N GLY A 119 -6.42 -6.92 -3.62
CA GLY A 119 -5.68 -7.99 -2.97
C GLY A 119 -5.94 -8.01 -1.49
N VAL A 120 -6.02 -9.22 -0.91
CA VAL A 120 -6.08 -9.41 0.53
C VAL A 120 -4.66 -9.55 1.07
N TYR A 121 -4.28 -8.62 1.94
CA TYR A 121 -2.98 -8.57 2.58
C TYR A 121 -3.09 -8.98 4.04
N ILE A 122 -2.10 -9.73 4.52
CA ILE A 122 -2.06 -10.25 5.88
C ILE A 122 -1.24 -9.26 6.72
N GLY A 123 -1.90 -8.57 7.65
CA GLY A 123 -1.28 -7.73 8.65
C GLY A 123 -1.34 -8.44 9.99
N VAL A 124 -0.31 -9.22 10.34
CA VAL A 124 -0.36 -10.02 11.57
C VAL A 124 -0.15 -9.13 12.78
N GLN A 125 -1.23 -8.71 13.44
CA GLN A 125 -1.15 -8.21 14.81
C GLN A 125 -0.93 -9.42 15.74
N GLY A 126 0.34 -9.76 16.00
CA GLY A 126 0.68 -10.67 17.09
C GLY A 126 0.65 -9.90 18.40
N ASP A 127 -0.12 -10.41 19.37
CA ASP A 127 -0.35 -9.90 20.74
C ASP A 127 0.85 -9.24 21.43
#